data_AF-A0A0R1LGD4-F1
#
_entry.id   AF-A0A0R1LGD4-F1
#
_cell.length_a   1.000
_cell.length_b   1.000
_cell.length_c   1.000
_cell.angle_alpha   90.00
_cell.angle_beta   90.00
_cell.angle_gamma   90.00
#
_symmetry.space_group_name_H-M   'P 1'
#
loop_
_entity.id
_entity.type
_entity.pdbx_description
1 polymer ?
#
loop_
_entity_poly.entity_id
_entity_poly.type
_entity_poly.pdbx_seq_one_letter_code
_entity_poly.pdbx_strand_id
1 'polypeptide(L)'
;MQSRLKKTLYLSLAAISLGAASLSATSASAKSYATAGAYQALKTDATTRNVESTGTNALYTKPGTVKGAKVVASKATMAKLASSQKPSDYFRAYGVKTTNRGSVYYRVVTMDGKYRGYVYGGTVATAFEGGIKSVNTLIDAPMPLNKIVYLADTNKDALWTSPKYTQYKATKINLQNTTSVDAWTILAAKTGTRGGALYYYVQNAKTPTIKGWVLASGTSTNSTAATAHNSVTIKYQAADGSTVSTVSWVNPHAKAAANGAAVAVKATDENSSKVGLKDFVAKSVPTGYVASATNNGSDPASTTINYGTTIVININKQATSKLSFYDTTNANGITGGAAMTAANFAGGVYPAIATSKQEAALQGDATAVFNIDNLTAMFKDVTIASTDKVATSDIANAVDATGKMVTVKKGETYHVVYSIAKDSTKAANANAKYGDSIKVGLTQEKLVAGSAAKTNVSDPTNGNYAK
;
A
#
# COMPACT_ATOMS: atom_id res chain seq x y z
N MET A 1 29.91 60.22 43.69
CA MET A 1 28.71 60.43 44.55
C MET A 1 27.61 59.52 44.02
N GLN A 2 26.80 58.76 44.77
CA GLN A 2 26.84 58.22 46.16
C GLN A 2 26.30 56.75 46.09
N SER A 3 26.02 55.93 47.11
CA SER A 3 26.15 55.99 48.59
C SER A 3 26.33 54.55 49.11
N ARG A 4 27.47 54.18 49.69
CA ARG A 4 27.71 54.03 51.15
C ARG A 4 26.70 53.16 51.95
N LEU A 5 27.05 51.87 52.04
CA LEU A 5 27.23 51.09 53.27
C LEU A 5 26.74 51.71 54.61
N LYS A 6 25.95 50.97 55.39
CA LYS A 6 25.92 51.09 56.87
C LYS A 6 25.59 49.74 57.55
N LYS A 7 26.37 49.41 58.59
CA LYS A 7 26.16 48.31 59.53
C LYS A 7 25.45 48.84 60.79
N THR A 8 24.55 48.05 61.35
CA THR A 8 24.04 48.07 62.74
C THR A 8 23.46 46.66 62.95
N LEU A 9 24.01 45.72 63.72
CA LEU A 9 24.59 45.76 65.07
C LEU A 9 23.72 46.51 66.08
N TYR A 10 22.65 45.85 66.53
CA TYR A 10 22.01 46.15 67.80
C TYR A 10 22.59 45.20 68.87
N LEU A 11 23.52 45.72 69.67
CA LEU A 11 23.78 45.20 71.01
C LEU A 11 22.79 45.88 71.96
N SER A 12 21.75 45.18 72.40
CA SER A 12 20.99 45.57 73.58
C SER A 12 21.59 44.87 74.79
N LEU A 13 22.59 45.52 75.39
CA LEU A 13 23.21 45.09 76.65
C LEU A 13 22.25 45.42 77.80
N ALA A 14 21.51 44.43 78.31
CA ALA A 14 20.69 44.56 79.52
C ALA A 14 21.37 43.78 80.65
N ALA A 15 21.72 44.48 81.72
CA ALA A 15 22.47 43.91 82.84
C ALA A 15 21.53 43.47 83.98
N ILE A 16 21.75 42.23 84.42
CA ILE A 16 21.65 41.73 85.81
C ILE A 16 20.35 42.05 86.58
N SER A 17 19.52 41.03 86.72
CA SER A 17 18.85 40.73 87.99
C SER A 17 19.04 39.24 88.31
N LEU A 18 19.43 38.93 89.56
CA LEU A 18 19.76 37.56 89.96
C LEU A 18 18.47 36.75 90.19
N GLY A 19 18.31 35.66 89.43
CA GLY A 19 17.34 34.61 89.70
C GLY A 19 17.96 33.27 89.39
N ALA A 20 18.12 32.41 90.40
CA ALA A 20 18.69 31.08 90.23
C ALA A 20 17.71 30.14 89.51
N ALA A 21 17.76 30.14 88.19
CA ALA A 21 17.09 29.15 87.34
C ALA A 21 18.16 28.32 86.62
N SER A 22 18.03 26.99 86.67
CA SER A 22 18.92 26.06 85.99
C SER A 22 18.89 26.30 84.48
N LEU A 23 19.94 26.93 83.95
CA LEU A 23 20.16 27.01 82.51
C LEU A 23 20.38 25.60 81.98
N SER A 24 19.29 24.97 81.55
CA SER A 24 19.31 23.77 80.72
C SER A 24 19.98 24.16 79.41
N ALA A 25 21.30 23.99 79.34
CA ALA A 25 22.08 24.27 78.17
C ALA A 25 21.56 23.39 77.03
N THR A 26 20.80 23.99 76.12
CA THR A 26 20.32 23.32 74.91
C THR A 26 21.54 23.02 74.05
N SER A 27 22.09 21.81 74.22
CA SER A 27 23.25 21.35 73.48
C SER A 27 22.90 21.28 72.01
N ALA A 28 23.37 22.28 71.26
CA ALA A 28 23.16 22.39 69.82
C ALA A 28 23.93 21.27 69.10
N SER A 29 23.32 20.08 69.03
CA SER A 29 23.91 18.90 68.42
C SER A 29 24.16 19.15 66.93
N ALA A 30 25.43 19.27 66.56
CA ALA A 30 25.84 19.51 65.19
C ALA A 30 25.42 18.33 64.31
N LYS A 31 24.62 18.60 63.26
CA LYS A 31 24.11 17.58 62.33
C LYS A 31 25.26 16.77 61.71
N SER A 32 25.47 15.55 62.20
CA SER A 32 26.53 14.67 61.74
C SER A 32 26.17 14.06 60.37
N TYR A 33 27.02 14.29 59.37
CA TYR A 33 26.87 13.73 58.03
C TYR A 33 27.61 12.39 57.92
N ALA A 34 27.15 11.53 57.01
CA ALA A 34 27.93 10.36 56.61
C ALA A 34 29.07 10.76 55.67
N THR A 35 30.11 9.94 55.59
CA THR A 35 31.10 9.97 54.51
C THR A 35 30.77 8.87 53.49
N ALA A 36 31.14 9.09 52.22
CA ALA A 36 30.96 8.10 51.17
C ALA A 36 32.29 7.42 50.83
N GLY A 37 32.28 6.11 50.70
CA GLY A 37 33.42 5.36 50.18
C GLY A 37 33.69 5.60 48.69
N ALA A 38 34.67 4.84 48.18
CA ALA A 38 35.03 4.81 46.77
C ALA A 38 33.82 4.45 45.88
N TYR A 39 33.83 4.95 44.65
CA TYR A 39 32.87 4.52 43.63
C TYR A 39 33.28 3.14 43.13
N GLN A 40 32.33 2.21 43.08
CA GLN A 40 32.53 0.89 42.48
C GLN A 40 31.61 0.74 41.27
N ALA A 41 32.15 0.32 40.13
CA ALA A 41 31.35 0.01 38.94
C ALA A 41 30.70 -1.38 39.10
N LEU A 42 29.43 -1.51 38.72
CA LEU A 42 28.76 -2.83 38.76
C LEU A 42 29.29 -3.70 37.61
N LYS A 43 29.77 -4.91 37.95
CA LYS A 43 30.36 -5.89 37.02
C LYS A 43 29.40 -6.99 36.53
N THR A 44 28.19 -7.07 37.09
CA THR A 44 27.15 -8.03 36.66
C THR A 44 26.72 -7.81 35.21
N ASP A 45 25.96 -8.75 34.63
CA ASP A 45 25.54 -8.68 33.22
C ASP A 45 24.89 -7.34 32.81
N ALA A 46 24.96 -7.02 31.52
CA ALA A 46 24.39 -5.79 31.00
C ALA A 46 22.86 -5.76 31.08
N THR A 47 22.15 -6.88 31.06
CA THR A 47 20.67 -6.92 31.08
C THR A 47 20.09 -6.88 32.51
N THR A 48 20.79 -7.45 33.49
CA THR A 48 20.29 -7.71 34.86
C THR A 48 20.30 -6.51 35.82
N ARG A 49 20.66 -5.31 35.36
CA ARG A 49 20.74 -4.06 36.17
C ARG A 49 19.80 -2.97 35.65
N ASN A 50 18.77 -3.37 34.92
CA ASN A 50 17.63 -2.52 34.63
C ASN A 50 16.76 -2.49 35.87
N VAL A 51 16.44 -1.28 36.32
CA VAL A 51 15.75 -1.04 37.58
C VAL A 51 14.67 0.00 37.37
N GLU A 52 13.63 -0.05 38.19
CA GLU A 52 12.65 1.03 38.29
C GLU A 52 12.66 1.65 39.68
N SER A 53 12.26 2.92 39.75
CA SER A 53 12.03 3.62 41.00
C SER A 53 10.93 2.93 41.81
N THR A 54 11.10 2.85 43.13
CA THR A 54 10.02 2.47 44.07
C THR A 54 9.27 3.69 44.61
N GLY A 55 9.70 4.92 44.28
CA GLY A 55 9.11 6.17 44.74
C GLY A 55 9.31 6.49 46.23
N THR A 56 9.99 5.62 46.99
CA THR A 56 10.20 5.78 48.44
C THR A 56 11.31 6.78 48.79
N ASN A 57 12.30 6.95 47.90
CA ASN A 57 13.49 7.79 48.10
C ASN A 57 13.70 8.75 46.92
N ALA A 58 14.38 9.87 47.18
CA ALA A 58 14.82 10.82 46.16
C ALA A 58 16.14 10.39 45.48
N LEU A 59 16.42 10.97 44.31
CA LEU A 59 17.68 10.86 43.58
C LEU A 59 18.58 12.05 43.89
N TYR A 60 19.88 11.82 44.14
CA TYR A 60 20.82 12.84 44.60
C TYR A 60 22.10 12.95 43.76
N THR A 61 22.85 14.05 43.85
CA THR A 61 24.13 14.22 43.12
C THR A 61 25.25 13.30 43.63
N LYS A 62 25.25 13.02 44.93
CA LYS A 62 26.11 12.09 45.70
C LYS A 62 25.21 11.36 46.73
N PRO A 63 25.67 10.33 47.48
CA PRO A 63 24.86 9.66 48.51
C PRO A 63 24.16 10.66 49.46
N GLY A 64 22.85 10.48 49.65
CA GLY A 64 21.96 11.52 50.20
C GLY A 64 22.24 11.96 51.64
N THR A 65 22.91 11.13 52.43
CA THR A 65 23.32 11.41 53.82
C THR A 65 24.66 12.13 53.95
N VAL A 66 25.34 12.41 52.83
CA VAL A 66 26.68 13.03 52.79
C VAL A 66 26.59 14.54 52.61
N LYS A 67 27.52 15.28 53.24
CA LYS A 67 27.57 16.75 53.19
C LYS A 67 27.54 17.29 51.75
N GLY A 68 26.62 18.21 51.49
CA GLY A 68 26.42 18.84 50.18
C GLY A 68 25.82 17.93 49.10
N ALA A 69 25.08 16.88 49.46
CA ALA A 69 24.20 16.19 48.52
C ALA A 69 23.04 17.11 48.10
N LYS A 70 22.85 17.27 46.78
CA LYS A 70 21.73 18.02 46.20
C LYS A 70 20.73 17.04 45.60
N VAL A 71 19.44 17.35 45.68
CA VAL A 71 18.37 16.56 45.04
C VAL A 71 18.42 16.80 43.53
N VAL A 72 18.44 15.70 42.76
CA VAL A 72 18.35 15.67 41.28
C VAL A 72 16.92 15.38 40.84
N ALA A 73 16.22 14.49 41.56
CA ALA A 73 14.80 14.24 41.41
C ALA A 73 14.20 14.02 42.80
N SER A 74 13.11 14.73 43.13
CA SER A 74 12.48 14.63 44.45
C SER A 74 11.81 13.27 44.64
N LYS A 75 11.41 12.93 45.88
CA LYS A 75 10.62 11.72 46.15
C LYS A 75 9.33 11.69 45.30
N ALA A 76 8.66 12.83 45.14
CA ALA A 76 7.48 12.95 44.28
C ALA A 76 7.81 12.73 42.79
N THR A 77 8.94 13.23 42.29
CA THR A 77 9.40 12.92 40.92
C THR A 77 9.70 11.43 40.76
N MET A 78 10.41 10.83 41.73
CA MET A 78 10.73 9.39 41.72
C MET A 78 9.46 8.52 41.79
N ALA A 79 8.42 8.94 42.51
CA ALA A 79 7.12 8.27 42.50
C ALA A 79 6.41 8.38 41.14
N LYS A 80 6.45 9.54 40.47
CA LYS A 80 5.93 9.70 39.09
C LYS A 80 6.67 8.82 38.09
N LEU A 81 7.99 8.64 38.23
CA LEU A 81 8.78 7.74 37.39
C LEU A 81 8.49 6.26 37.69
N ALA A 82 8.13 5.92 38.94
CA ALA A 82 7.71 4.58 39.33
C ALA A 82 6.42 4.17 38.58
N SER A 83 5.39 5.02 38.58
CA SER A 83 4.09 4.75 37.93
C SER A 83 4.02 5.05 36.42
N SER A 84 5.08 5.62 35.83
CA SER A 84 5.10 6.02 34.42
C SER A 84 5.04 4.82 33.46
N GLN A 85 4.14 4.89 32.47
CA GLN A 85 4.05 3.91 31.37
C GLN A 85 5.05 4.15 30.24
N LYS A 86 6.03 5.04 30.41
CA LYS A 86 7.05 5.34 29.40
C LYS A 86 8.30 4.47 29.60
N PRO A 87 8.77 3.71 28.59
CA PRO A 87 10.03 2.95 28.66
C PRO A 87 11.27 3.82 28.91
N SER A 88 11.25 5.11 28.50
CA SER A 88 12.32 6.09 28.78
C SER A 88 12.63 6.26 30.26
N ASP A 89 11.63 6.03 31.11
CA ASP A 89 11.65 6.36 32.53
C ASP A 89 12.17 5.20 33.39
N TYR A 90 12.47 4.05 32.77
CA TYR A 90 13.30 3.02 33.37
C TYR A 90 14.70 3.55 33.67
N PHE A 91 15.35 2.95 34.66
CA PHE A 91 16.69 3.30 35.07
C PHE A 91 17.68 2.17 34.76
N ARG A 92 18.92 2.58 34.54
CA ARG A 92 20.09 1.72 34.50
C ARG A 92 20.94 1.92 35.75
N ALA A 93 21.11 0.88 36.56
CA ALA A 93 22.13 0.87 37.60
C ALA A 93 23.50 0.53 37.01
N TYR A 94 24.53 1.35 37.29
CA TYR A 94 25.86 1.15 36.70
C TYR A 94 27.03 1.28 37.69
N GLY A 95 26.79 1.75 38.90
CA GLY A 95 27.77 1.71 39.98
C GLY A 95 27.13 1.86 41.35
N VAL A 96 27.94 1.85 42.40
CA VAL A 96 27.51 1.88 43.79
C VAL A 96 28.51 2.62 44.66
N LYS A 97 28.03 3.18 45.77
CA LYS A 97 28.82 3.69 46.89
C LYS A 97 28.20 3.26 48.20
N THR A 98 29.00 2.74 49.12
CA THR A 98 28.61 2.49 50.50
C THR A 98 29.08 3.64 51.38
N THR A 99 28.27 4.08 52.35
CA THR A 99 28.66 5.09 53.33
C THR A 99 29.37 4.47 54.53
N ASN A 100 30.05 5.27 55.34
CA ASN A 100 30.58 4.81 56.64
C ASN A 100 29.51 4.41 57.66
N ARG A 101 28.21 4.51 57.32
CA ARG A 101 27.07 4.04 58.11
C ARG A 101 26.38 2.82 57.48
N GLY A 102 27.07 2.09 56.60
CA GLY A 102 26.56 0.88 55.93
C GLY A 102 25.48 1.12 54.86
N SER A 103 25.06 2.37 54.62
CA SER A 103 24.02 2.68 53.63
C SER A 103 24.56 2.54 52.21
N VAL A 104 23.88 1.75 51.38
CA VAL A 104 24.23 1.56 49.96
C VAL A 104 23.48 2.55 49.09
N TYR A 105 24.18 3.18 48.15
CA TYR A 105 23.62 4.09 47.16
C TYR A 105 24.06 3.70 45.76
N TYR A 106 23.11 3.32 44.91
CA TYR A 106 23.38 2.99 43.51
C TYR A 106 23.42 4.24 42.65
N ARG A 107 24.44 4.32 41.78
CA ARG A 107 24.50 5.29 40.69
C ARG A 107 23.62 4.80 39.54
N VAL A 108 22.59 5.58 39.23
CA VAL A 108 21.59 5.28 38.20
C VAL A 108 21.49 6.39 37.15
N VAL A 109 20.94 6.05 35.98
CA VAL A 109 20.53 6.99 34.93
C VAL A 109 19.24 6.51 34.26
N THR A 110 18.31 7.39 33.88
CA THR A 110 17.16 7.00 33.04
C THR A 110 17.59 6.57 31.63
N MET A 111 16.76 5.79 30.93
CA MET A 111 17.09 5.29 29.58
C MET A 111 17.16 6.42 28.53
N ASP A 112 16.49 7.55 28.76
CA ASP A 112 16.64 8.79 27.98
C ASP A 112 17.83 9.68 28.39
N GLY A 113 18.52 9.33 29.50
CA GLY A 113 19.64 10.11 30.05
C GLY A 113 19.26 11.29 30.95
N LYS A 114 17.97 11.66 31.04
CA LYS A 114 17.47 12.90 31.68
C LYS A 114 17.80 13.01 33.17
N TYR A 115 17.61 11.93 33.95
CA TYR A 115 17.91 11.93 35.38
C TYR A 115 19.11 11.03 35.66
N ARG A 116 20.15 11.57 36.31
CA ARG A 116 21.38 10.85 36.65
C ARG A 116 21.84 11.20 38.06
N GLY A 117 21.99 10.19 38.92
CA GLY A 117 22.31 10.43 40.33
C GLY A 117 22.54 9.18 41.15
N TYR A 118 22.59 9.35 42.46
CA TYR A 118 22.63 8.29 43.47
C TYR A 118 21.28 8.16 44.16
N VAL A 119 20.75 6.95 44.22
CA VAL A 119 19.51 6.59 44.93
C VAL A 119 19.84 5.54 45.99
N TYR A 120 19.17 5.61 47.15
CA TYR A 120 19.36 4.64 48.22
C TYR A 120 18.95 3.23 47.75
N GLY A 121 19.77 2.23 48.03
CA GLY A 121 19.61 0.86 47.54
C GLY A 121 19.30 -0.19 48.61
N GLY A 122 19.33 0.18 49.89
CA GLY A 122 19.35 -0.74 51.02
C GLY A 122 20.70 -0.71 51.75
N THR A 123 21.07 -1.83 52.38
CA THR A 123 22.36 -2.05 53.06
C THR A 123 23.27 -3.04 52.34
N VAL A 124 22.73 -3.80 51.37
CA VAL A 124 23.46 -4.85 50.63
C VAL A 124 23.79 -4.35 49.20
N ALA A 125 25.08 -4.38 48.83
CA ALA A 125 25.58 -3.81 47.57
C ALA A 125 25.32 -4.67 46.32
N THR A 126 24.67 -5.81 46.48
CA THR A 126 24.24 -6.73 45.41
C THR A 126 22.73 -6.78 45.21
N ALA A 127 21.94 -6.15 46.09
CA ALA A 127 20.48 -6.19 46.07
C ALA A 127 19.87 -4.80 45.79
N PHE A 128 18.77 -4.75 45.03
CA PHE A 128 18.02 -3.53 44.75
C PHE A 128 16.76 -3.46 45.64
N GLU A 129 16.94 -3.06 46.90
CA GLU A 129 15.93 -3.21 47.97
C GLU A 129 15.47 -1.87 48.58
N GLY A 130 15.80 -0.75 47.92
CA GLY A 130 15.58 0.60 48.46
C GLY A 130 14.65 1.46 47.59
N GLY A 131 15.16 2.62 47.18
CA GLY A 131 14.51 3.55 46.26
C GLY A 131 14.41 3.04 44.81
N ILE A 132 14.96 1.86 44.53
CA ILE A 132 14.91 1.15 43.25
C ILE A 132 14.76 -0.35 43.48
N LYS A 133 14.19 -1.06 42.49
CA LYS A 133 14.08 -2.52 42.42
C LYS A 133 14.41 -3.02 41.00
N SER A 134 14.80 -4.28 40.86
CA SER A 134 15.02 -4.93 39.55
C SER A 134 13.74 -4.99 38.72
N VAL A 135 13.86 -4.91 37.40
CA VAL A 135 12.71 -5.01 36.49
C VAL A 135 13.08 -5.59 35.12
N ASN A 136 12.24 -6.50 34.62
CA ASN A 136 12.28 -6.92 33.22
C ASN A 136 11.57 -5.87 32.35
N THR A 137 12.29 -5.30 31.39
CA THR A 137 11.77 -4.26 30.47
C THR A 137 11.02 -4.83 29.27
N LEU A 138 11.07 -6.16 29.10
CA LEU A 138 10.44 -6.93 28.05
C LEU A 138 9.89 -8.25 28.62
N ILE A 139 8.80 -8.74 28.04
CA ILE A 139 8.29 -10.11 28.18
C ILE A 139 8.20 -10.77 26.81
N ASP A 140 8.20 -12.09 26.76
CA ASP A 140 8.02 -12.84 25.51
C ASP A 140 6.61 -12.66 24.96
N ALA A 141 6.49 -12.65 23.63
CA ALA A 141 5.24 -12.52 22.91
C ALA A 141 5.08 -13.68 21.92
N PRO A 142 3.84 -14.07 21.57
CA PRO A 142 3.62 -15.10 20.56
C PRO A 142 4.21 -14.66 19.21
N MET A 143 4.82 -15.62 18.50
CA MET A 143 5.31 -15.39 17.15
C MET A 143 4.14 -15.19 16.18
N PRO A 144 4.23 -14.23 15.23
CA PRO A 144 3.24 -14.12 14.17
C PRO A 144 3.32 -15.34 13.24
N LEU A 145 2.18 -15.69 12.64
CA LEU A 145 2.07 -16.83 11.73
C LEU A 145 2.85 -16.59 10.43
N ASN A 146 2.75 -15.39 9.85
CA ASN A 146 3.69 -14.96 8.83
C ASN A 146 4.99 -14.47 9.49
N LYS A 147 6.09 -15.20 9.26
CA LYS A 147 7.42 -14.86 9.76
C LYS A 147 8.23 -13.99 8.79
N ILE A 148 7.68 -13.59 7.65
CA ILE A 148 8.34 -12.72 6.67
C ILE A 148 7.65 -11.35 6.65
N VAL A 149 8.44 -10.29 6.82
CA VAL A 149 8.00 -8.89 6.82
C VAL A 149 8.95 -7.98 6.04
N TYR A 150 8.50 -6.76 5.77
CA TYR A 150 9.19 -5.70 5.05
C TYR A 150 9.12 -4.43 5.90
N LEU A 151 10.18 -3.61 5.92
CA LEU A 151 10.15 -2.33 6.64
C LEU A 151 9.21 -1.37 5.91
N ALA A 152 8.23 -0.80 6.60
CA ALA A 152 7.18 0.00 5.95
C ALA A 152 7.73 1.31 5.37
N ASP A 153 8.63 1.97 6.10
CA ASP A 153 9.46 3.08 5.60
C ASP A 153 10.85 3.01 6.25
N THR A 154 11.88 2.66 5.48
CA THR A 154 13.26 2.51 5.96
C THR A 154 13.87 3.80 6.56
N ASN A 155 13.27 4.97 6.31
CA ASN A 155 13.70 6.25 6.91
C ASN A 155 13.08 6.49 8.29
N LYS A 156 11.92 5.87 8.60
CA LYS A 156 11.20 6.01 9.87
C LYS A 156 11.40 4.79 10.77
N ASP A 157 11.30 3.59 10.21
CA ASP A 157 11.27 2.30 10.89
C ASP A 157 12.68 1.75 11.14
N ALA A 158 13.36 2.36 12.11
CA ALA A 158 14.72 1.97 12.49
C ALA A 158 14.76 0.62 13.23
N LEU A 159 15.70 -0.25 12.82
CA LEU A 159 16.16 -1.37 13.64
C LEU A 159 17.04 -0.89 14.80
N TRP A 160 17.00 -1.62 15.92
CA TRP A 160 17.77 -1.34 17.13
C TRP A 160 18.49 -2.59 17.66
N THR A 161 19.62 -2.41 18.35
CA THR A 161 20.35 -3.50 19.04
C THR A 161 19.56 -4.10 20.20
N SER A 162 18.60 -3.37 20.74
CA SER A 162 17.56 -3.80 21.68
C SER A 162 16.36 -2.86 21.50
N PRO A 163 15.12 -3.26 21.81
CA PRO A 163 13.96 -2.38 21.66
C PRO A 163 14.18 -1.01 22.32
N LYS A 164 13.70 0.06 21.68
CA LYS A 164 14.05 1.43 22.06
C LYS A 164 13.71 1.71 23.52
N TYR A 165 14.71 2.17 24.29
CA TYR A 165 14.64 2.41 25.75
C TYR A 165 14.36 1.19 26.64
N THR A 166 14.42 -0.06 26.16
CA THR A 166 14.34 -1.24 27.05
C THR A 166 15.70 -1.67 27.60
N GLN A 167 16.79 -1.17 27.02
CA GLN A 167 18.16 -1.48 27.44
C GLN A 167 19.08 -0.26 27.31
N TYR A 168 19.99 -0.09 28.27
CA TYR A 168 20.94 1.02 28.23
C TYR A 168 21.92 0.87 27.07
N LYS A 169 22.15 1.97 26.33
CA LYS A 169 22.88 1.99 25.04
C LYS A 169 22.24 1.13 23.93
N ALA A 170 20.92 0.93 23.95
CA ALA A 170 20.20 0.54 22.72
C ALA A 170 20.48 1.58 21.62
N THR A 171 21.05 1.15 20.51
CA THR A 171 21.47 1.99 19.37
C THR A 171 20.73 1.57 18.11
N LYS A 172 20.52 2.52 17.20
CA LYS A 172 20.05 2.21 15.85
C LYS A 172 21.09 1.34 15.13
N ILE A 173 20.63 0.38 14.34
CA ILE A 173 21.45 -0.42 13.44
C ILE A 173 21.50 0.28 12.09
N ASN A 174 22.66 0.20 11.42
CA ASN A 174 22.83 0.75 10.08
C ASN A 174 22.08 -0.12 9.05
N LEU A 175 21.21 0.49 8.26
CA LEU A 175 20.41 -0.15 7.21
C LEU A 175 21.00 0.06 5.80
N GLN A 176 22.24 0.54 5.69
CA GLN A 176 22.97 0.58 4.42
C GLN A 176 22.94 -0.79 3.72
N ASN A 177 22.81 -0.75 2.39
CA ASN A 177 22.65 -1.92 1.52
C ASN A 177 21.37 -2.76 1.77
N THR A 178 20.36 -2.17 2.41
CA THR A 178 18.99 -2.73 2.44
C THR A 178 18.00 -1.84 1.70
N THR A 179 16.95 -2.43 1.16
CA THR A 179 15.87 -1.73 0.45
C THR A 179 14.51 -1.97 1.10
N SER A 180 13.50 -1.16 0.78
CA SER A 180 12.12 -1.35 1.25
C SER A 180 11.45 -2.63 0.73
N VAL A 181 12.00 -3.24 -0.33
CA VAL A 181 11.53 -4.53 -0.87
C VAL A 181 12.33 -5.73 -0.37
N ASP A 182 13.33 -5.53 0.50
CA ASP A 182 14.04 -6.64 1.13
C ASP A 182 13.11 -7.37 2.11
N ALA A 183 13.07 -8.70 2.00
CA ALA A 183 12.38 -9.55 2.95
C ALA A 183 13.19 -9.71 4.25
N TRP A 184 12.50 -9.71 5.39
CA TRP A 184 13.07 -9.88 6.71
C TRP A 184 12.38 -11.03 7.45
N THR A 185 13.16 -11.98 7.96
CA THR A 185 12.66 -13.10 8.76
C THR A 185 12.55 -12.72 10.23
N ILE A 186 11.38 -12.86 10.82
CA ILE A 186 11.12 -12.72 12.26
C ILE A 186 11.66 -13.97 12.96
N LEU A 187 12.58 -13.75 13.92
CA LEU A 187 13.24 -14.78 14.71
C LEU A 187 12.73 -14.82 16.17
N ALA A 188 12.22 -13.69 16.69
CA ALA A 188 11.60 -13.61 18.01
C ALA A 188 10.59 -12.46 18.08
N ALA A 189 9.64 -12.52 19.02
CA ALA A 189 8.71 -11.45 19.34
C ALA A 189 8.72 -11.17 20.86
N LYS A 190 8.72 -9.90 21.25
CA LYS A 190 8.67 -9.47 22.67
C LYS A 190 7.82 -8.20 22.83
N THR A 191 7.15 -8.09 23.97
CA THR A 191 6.31 -6.92 24.32
C THR A 191 6.98 -6.11 25.43
N GLY A 192 6.97 -4.78 25.31
CA GLY A 192 7.45 -3.86 26.35
C GLY A 192 6.55 -3.86 27.58
N THR A 193 7.12 -4.06 28.76
CA THR A 193 6.39 -4.08 30.05
C THR A 193 5.88 -2.70 30.49
N ARG A 194 6.38 -1.62 29.89
CA ARG A 194 5.79 -0.28 29.91
C ARG A 194 5.28 0.08 28.52
N GLY A 195 4.04 0.54 28.44
CA GLY A 195 3.43 1.00 27.18
C GLY A 195 3.01 -0.09 26.18
N GLY A 196 3.25 -1.38 26.47
CA GLY A 196 2.66 -2.51 25.73
C GLY A 196 3.08 -2.68 24.26
N ALA A 197 4.12 -1.97 23.81
CA ALA A 197 4.56 -2.01 22.41
C ALA A 197 5.17 -3.38 22.05
N LEU A 198 4.68 -3.98 20.96
CA LEU A 198 5.21 -5.24 20.40
C LEU A 198 6.41 -4.95 19.48
N TYR A 199 7.48 -5.74 19.65
CA TYR A 199 8.69 -5.68 18.84
C TYR A 199 9.02 -7.05 18.25
N TYR A 200 9.50 -7.05 17.02
CA TYR A 200 10.04 -8.22 16.34
C TYR A 200 11.57 -8.14 16.28
N TYR A 201 12.25 -9.23 16.60
CA TYR A 201 13.66 -9.41 16.24
C TYR A 201 13.71 -9.99 14.83
N VAL A 202 14.27 -9.24 13.89
CA VAL A 202 14.27 -9.55 12.46
C VAL A 202 15.68 -9.68 11.91
N GLN A 203 15.85 -10.49 10.87
CA GLN A 203 17.09 -10.66 10.11
C GLN A 203 16.80 -10.47 8.61
N ASN A 204 17.60 -9.66 7.93
CA ASN A 204 17.45 -9.46 6.48
C ASN A 204 17.79 -10.76 5.72
N ALA A 205 16.95 -11.15 4.77
CA ALA A 205 17.12 -12.39 4.01
C ALA A 205 18.31 -12.35 3.02
N LYS A 206 18.58 -11.18 2.43
CA LYS A 206 19.67 -10.95 1.47
C LYS A 206 21.01 -10.69 2.14
N THR A 207 20.99 -10.02 3.29
CA THR A 207 22.17 -9.63 4.07
C THR A 207 22.03 -10.08 5.54
N PRO A 208 22.19 -11.39 5.84
CA PRO A 208 21.92 -11.96 7.18
C PRO A 208 22.71 -11.37 8.36
N THR A 209 23.79 -10.63 8.08
CA THR A 209 24.55 -9.89 9.09
C THR A 209 23.77 -8.70 9.67
N ILE A 210 22.77 -8.18 8.94
CA ILE A 210 21.88 -7.09 9.39
C ILE A 210 20.67 -7.71 10.08
N LYS A 211 20.66 -7.65 11.41
CA LYS A 211 19.60 -8.18 12.28
C LYS A 211 19.40 -7.32 13.52
N GLY A 212 18.16 -7.14 13.97
CA GLY A 212 17.82 -6.20 15.03
C GLY A 212 16.35 -6.21 15.43
N TRP A 213 16.04 -5.41 16.45
CA TRP A 213 14.68 -5.21 16.94
C TRP A 213 14.00 -4.05 16.21
N VAL A 214 12.81 -4.29 15.69
CA VAL A 214 11.94 -3.30 15.04
C VAL A 214 10.58 -3.27 15.74
N LEU A 215 9.93 -2.10 15.77
CA LEU A 215 8.56 -1.97 16.27
C LEU A 215 7.61 -2.67 15.28
N ALA A 216 6.74 -3.57 15.77
CA ALA A 216 5.90 -4.40 14.89
C ALA A 216 5.00 -3.56 13.95
N SER A 217 4.51 -2.41 14.40
CA SER A 217 3.70 -1.48 13.57
C SER A 217 4.50 -0.73 12.50
N GLY A 218 5.84 -0.72 12.58
CA GLY A 218 6.75 -0.24 11.53
C GLY A 218 7.16 -1.34 10.54
N THR A 219 6.58 -2.53 10.68
CA THR A 219 6.71 -3.61 9.71
C THR A 219 5.42 -3.76 8.91
N SER A 220 5.57 -4.28 7.71
CA SER A 220 4.50 -4.53 6.77
C SER A 220 4.69 -5.90 6.13
N THR A 221 3.66 -6.38 5.45
CA THR A 221 3.74 -7.55 4.55
C THR A 221 3.81 -7.08 3.09
N ASN A 222 4.32 -5.87 2.87
CA ASN A 222 4.26 -5.15 1.58
C ASN A 222 5.27 -5.69 0.56
N SER A 223 5.06 -6.94 0.14
CA SER A 223 5.86 -7.58 -0.91
C SER A 223 5.28 -7.29 -2.29
N THR A 224 6.15 -7.01 -3.26
CA THR A 224 5.85 -7.12 -4.69
C THR A 224 5.96 -8.58 -5.18
N ALA A 225 6.59 -9.47 -4.42
CA ALA A 225 6.56 -10.90 -4.67
C ALA A 225 5.25 -11.53 -4.18
N ALA A 226 4.77 -12.52 -4.91
CA ALA A 226 3.55 -13.26 -4.58
C ALA A 226 3.76 -14.15 -3.35
N THR A 227 2.79 -14.15 -2.43
CA THR A 227 2.74 -14.99 -1.23
C THR A 227 1.29 -15.38 -0.93
N ALA A 228 1.10 -16.39 -0.07
CA ALA A 228 -0.22 -16.82 0.39
C ALA A 228 -1.03 -15.75 1.15
N HIS A 229 -0.47 -14.57 1.44
CA HIS A 229 -1.13 -13.51 2.22
C HIS A 229 -1.35 -12.21 1.46
N ASN A 230 -0.81 -12.07 0.24
CA ASN A 230 -0.85 -10.83 -0.53
C ASN A 230 -1.15 -11.00 -2.03
N SER A 231 -1.29 -12.23 -2.52
CA SER A 231 -1.59 -12.48 -3.93
C SER A 231 -2.78 -13.40 -4.17
N VAL A 232 -3.38 -13.29 -5.35
CA VAL A 232 -4.29 -14.28 -5.93
C VAL A 232 -3.61 -14.82 -7.19
N THR A 233 -3.61 -16.14 -7.37
CA THR A 233 -3.13 -16.78 -8.59
C THR A 233 -4.30 -16.91 -9.57
N ILE A 234 -4.11 -16.51 -10.82
CA ILE A 234 -5.10 -16.57 -11.88
C ILE A 234 -4.59 -17.55 -12.92
N LYS A 235 -5.30 -18.67 -13.07
CA LYS A 235 -5.04 -19.69 -14.09
C LYS A 235 -6.03 -19.50 -15.24
N TYR A 236 -5.53 -19.30 -16.45
CA TYR A 236 -6.35 -19.27 -17.66
C TYR A 236 -6.37 -20.66 -18.29
N GLN A 237 -7.57 -21.22 -18.47
CA GLN A 237 -7.80 -22.59 -18.90
C GLN A 237 -8.63 -22.62 -20.19
N ALA A 238 -8.17 -23.40 -21.18
CA ALA A 238 -8.93 -23.61 -22.41
C ALA A 238 -10.07 -24.64 -22.18
N ALA A 239 -11.01 -24.71 -23.13
CA ALA A 239 -12.19 -25.58 -23.06
C ALA A 239 -11.86 -27.09 -22.93
N ASP A 240 -10.66 -27.53 -23.31
CA ASP A 240 -10.16 -28.90 -23.14
C ASP A 240 -9.59 -29.19 -21.73
N GLY A 241 -9.58 -28.19 -20.85
CA GLY A 241 -8.99 -28.28 -19.51
C GLY A 241 -7.48 -28.00 -19.46
N SER A 242 -6.83 -27.72 -20.59
CA SER A 242 -5.40 -27.36 -20.61
C SER A 242 -5.15 -25.97 -20.02
N THR A 243 -4.00 -25.78 -19.37
CA THR A 243 -3.60 -24.47 -18.83
C THR A 243 -2.87 -23.70 -19.92
N VAL A 244 -3.42 -22.56 -20.35
CA VAL A 244 -2.79 -21.71 -21.38
C VAL A 244 -1.79 -20.75 -20.74
N SER A 245 -2.12 -20.18 -19.57
CA SER A 245 -1.20 -19.36 -18.79
C SER A 245 -1.58 -19.32 -17.31
N THR A 246 -0.65 -18.85 -16.49
CA THR A 246 -0.86 -18.56 -15.08
C THR A 246 -0.15 -17.25 -14.73
N VAL A 247 -0.84 -16.35 -14.02
CA VAL A 247 -0.31 -15.06 -13.55
C VAL A 247 -0.69 -14.85 -12.08
N SER A 248 0.02 -13.97 -11.38
CA SER A 248 -0.31 -13.61 -10.00
C SER A 248 -0.67 -12.12 -9.91
N TRP A 249 -1.85 -11.81 -9.39
CA TRP A 249 -2.18 -10.46 -8.95
C TRP A 249 -1.69 -10.29 -7.52
N VAL A 250 -0.78 -9.33 -7.29
CA VAL A 250 -0.14 -9.11 -5.98
C VAL A 250 -0.53 -7.73 -5.47
N ASN A 251 -1.23 -7.67 -4.33
CA ASN A 251 -1.47 -6.44 -3.58
C ASN A 251 -0.28 -6.18 -2.63
N PRO A 252 0.59 -5.19 -2.92
CA PRO A 252 1.76 -4.89 -2.09
C PRO A 252 1.39 -4.16 -0.78
N HIS A 253 0.12 -4.10 -0.39
CA HIS A 253 -0.37 -3.51 0.85
C HIS A 253 -1.29 -4.45 1.66
N ALA A 254 -1.54 -5.66 1.15
CA ALA A 254 -2.31 -6.68 1.86
C ALA A 254 -1.61 -7.09 3.15
N LYS A 255 -2.40 -7.26 4.23
CA LYS A 255 -1.93 -7.62 5.57
C LYS A 255 -2.47 -8.99 5.97
N ALA A 256 -1.59 -9.86 6.45
CA ALA A 256 -2.01 -11.10 7.09
C ALA A 256 -2.86 -10.80 8.33
N ALA A 257 -3.89 -11.61 8.59
CA ALA A 257 -4.64 -11.52 9.83
C ALA A 257 -3.75 -11.86 11.03
N ALA A 258 -3.96 -11.19 12.17
CA ALA A 258 -3.15 -11.40 13.38
C ALA A 258 -3.22 -12.84 13.93
N ASN A 259 -4.32 -13.56 13.65
CA ASN A 259 -4.56 -14.97 13.97
C ASN A 259 -4.35 -15.91 12.77
N GLY A 260 -3.85 -15.40 11.63
CA GLY A 260 -3.64 -16.17 10.40
C GLY A 260 -4.91 -16.69 9.74
N ALA A 261 -6.08 -16.17 10.09
CA ALA A 261 -7.29 -16.38 9.31
C ALA A 261 -7.11 -15.91 7.86
N ALA A 262 -7.86 -16.52 6.93
CA ALA A 262 -7.91 -16.07 5.54
C ALA A 262 -8.39 -14.61 5.47
N VAL A 263 -7.80 -13.83 4.58
CA VAL A 263 -8.12 -12.42 4.37
C VAL A 263 -8.76 -12.26 3.01
N ALA A 264 -9.97 -11.71 2.98
CA ALA A 264 -10.68 -11.40 1.75
C ALA A 264 -10.03 -10.24 1.00
N VAL A 265 -9.98 -10.35 -0.33
CA VAL A 265 -9.67 -9.25 -1.26
C VAL A 265 -10.81 -8.25 -1.21
N LYS A 266 -10.49 -6.96 -1.08
CA LYS A 266 -11.47 -5.86 -1.06
C LYS A 266 -11.55 -5.20 -2.42
N ALA A 267 -12.69 -4.56 -2.71
CA ALA A 267 -12.85 -3.75 -3.92
C ALA A 267 -11.85 -2.56 -4.02
N THR A 268 -11.32 -2.11 -2.87
CA THR A 268 -10.29 -1.06 -2.77
C THR A 268 -8.85 -1.58 -2.83
N ASP A 269 -8.65 -2.90 -2.93
CA ASP A 269 -7.31 -3.47 -2.98
C ASP A 269 -6.76 -3.39 -4.42
N GLU A 270 -5.50 -2.97 -4.55
CA GLU A 270 -4.84 -2.68 -5.81
C GLU A 270 -3.48 -3.39 -5.87
N ASN A 271 -3.03 -3.75 -7.08
CA ASN A 271 -1.63 -4.11 -7.28
C ASN A 271 -0.71 -2.88 -7.37
N SER A 272 0.60 -3.12 -7.53
CA SER A 272 1.61 -2.07 -7.72
C SER A 272 1.34 -1.14 -8.92
N SER A 273 0.53 -1.57 -9.90
CA SER A 273 0.16 -0.80 -11.09
C SER A 273 -1.17 -0.06 -10.95
N LYS A 274 -1.76 0.00 -9.74
CA LYS A 274 -3.07 0.64 -9.49
C LYS A 274 -4.22 -0.02 -10.25
N VAL A 275 -4.17 -1.34 -10.36
CA VAL A 275 -5.22 -2.17 -10.98
C VAL A 275 -5.79 -3.14 -9.94
N GLY A 276 -7.11 -3.08 -9.74
CA GLY A 276 -7.85 -4.05 -8.91
C GLY A 276 -7.94 -5.43 -9.57
N LEU A 277 -8.26 -6.47 -8.78
CA LEU A 277 -8.23 -7.86 -9.25
C LEU A 277 -9.09 -8.11 -10.50
N LYS A 278 -10.31 -7.55 -10.56
CA LYS A 278 -11.24 -7.72 -11.70
C LYS A 278 -10.65 -7.20 -13.01
N ASP A 279 -10.17 -5.97 -13.00
CA ASP A 279 -9.51 -5.34 -14.16
C ASP A 279 -8.23 -6.09 -14.56
N PHE A 280 -7.48 -6.59 -13.59
CA PHE A 280 -6.26 -7.36 -13.86
C PHE A 280 -6.58 -8.69 -14.55
N VAL A 281 -7.64 -9.38 -14.13
CA VAL A 281 -8.15 -10.59 -14.82
C VAL A 281 -8.55 -10.27 -16.26
N ALA A 282 -9.29 -9.18 -16.50
CA ALA A 282 -9.67 -8.80 -17.86
C ALA A 282 -8.46 -8.43 -18.74
N LYS A 283 -7.47 -7.72 -18.19
CA LYS A 283 -6.28 -7.23 -18.91
C LYS A 283 -5.18 -8.29 -19.10
N SER A 284 -5.22 -9.40 -18.35
CA SER A 284 -4.17 -10.44 -18.39
C SER A 284 -4.60 -11.71 -19.13
N VAL A 285 -5.72 -11.68 -19.87
CA VAL A 285 -6.11 -12.76 -20.79
C VAL A 285 -5.01 -12.94 -21.85
N PRO A 286 -4.55 -14.17 -22.14
CA PRO A 286 -3.52 -14.42 -23.15
C PRO A 286 -3.91 -13.93 -24.55
N THR A 287 -2.91 -13.40 -25.29
CA THR A 287 -3.07 -13.03 -26.70
C THR A 287 -3.63 -14.18 -27.53
N GLY A 288 -4.62 -13.89 -28.38
CA GLY A 288 -5.32 -14.90 -29.19
C GLY A 288 -6.47 -15.62 -28.46
N TYR A 289 -6.81 -15.19 -27.24
CA TYR A 289 -7.93 -15.71 -26.46
C TYR A 289 -8.82 -14.59 -25.91
N VAL A 290 -10.05 -14.94 -25.56
CA VAL A 290 -11.00 -14.10 -24.82
C VAL A 290 -11.56 -14.87 -23.62
N ALA A 291 -11.96 -14.15 -22.57
CA ALA A 291 -12.63 -14.76 -21.43
C ALA A 291 -14.03 -15.26 -21.83
N SER A 292 -14.37 -16.50 -21.42
CA SER A 292 -15.68 -17.08 -21.65
C SER A 292 -16.78 -16.31 -20.91
N ALA A 293 -17.97 -16.22 -21.52
CA ALA A 293 -19.16 -15.69 -20.84
C ALA A 293 -19.61 -16.55 -19.65
N THR A 294 -19.23 -17.84 -19.60
CA THR A 294 -19.55 -18.79 -18.53
C THR A 294 -18.35 -19.05 -17.61
N ASN A 295 -17.88 -17.99 -16.94
CA ASN A 295 -16.91 -18.12 -15.83
C ASN A 295 -17.60 -18.56 -14.54
N ASN A 296 -17.93 -19.86 -14.45
CA ASN A 296 -18.52 -20.57 -13.30
C ASN A 296 -18.09 -20.01 -11.94
N GLY A 297 -18.93 -19.16 -11.31
CA GLY A 297 -18.75 -18.64 -9.95
C GLY A 297 -17.45 -17.88 -9.67
N SER A 298 -16.64 -17.61 -10.70
CA SER A 298 -15.25 -17.15 -10.59
C SER A 298 -15.07 -15.70 -11.02
N ASP A 299 -16.17 -14.97 -11.30
CA ASP A 299 -16.15 -13.51 -11.41
C ASP A 299 -15.74 -12.90 -10.05
N PRO A 300 -14.66 -12.10 -10.00
CA PRO A 300 -14.27 -11.38 -8.79
C PRO A 300 -15.34 -10.45 -8.20
N ALA A 301 -16.45 -10.21 -8.92
CA ALA A 301 -17.61 -9.47 -8.41
C ALA A 301 -18.68 -10.34 -7.72
N SER A 302 -18.63 -11.67 -7.79
CA SER A 302 -19.73 -12.55 -7.31
C SER A 302 -19.36 -13.48 -6.14
N THR A 303 -18.08 -13.67 -5.82
CA THR A 303 -17.64 -14.53 -4.71
C THR A 303 -16.53 -13.88 -3.88
N THR A 304 -16.50 -14.17 -2.58
CA THR A 304 -15.45 -13.68 -1.67
C THR A 304 -14.12 -14.39 -1.95
N ILE A 305 -13.28 -13.78 -2.78
CA ILE A 305 -11.92 -14.26 -3.04
C ILE A 305 -11.02 -13.91 -1.85
N ASN A 306 -10.28 -14.90 -1.36
CA ASN A 306 -9.26 -14.70 -0.32
C ASN A 306 -7.85 -14.65 -0.92
N TYR A 307 -6.95 -13.90 -0.29
CA TYR A 307 -5.51 -13.99 -0.59
C TYR A 307 -4.99 -15.43 -0.39
N GLY A 308 -4.03 -15.82 -1.23
CA GLY A 308 -3.45 -17.16 -1.28
C GLY A 308 -4.26 -18.20 -2.08
N THR A 309 -5.43 -17.83 -2.61
CA THR A 309 -6.23 -18.72 -3.46
C THR A 309 -5.77 -18.72 -4.92
N THR A 310 -6.17 -19.76 -5.65
CA THR A 310 -6.09 -19.81 -7.12
C THR A 310 -7.50 -19.74 -7.68
N ILE A 311 -7.75 -18.80 -8.59
CA ILE A 311 -8.97 -18.73 -9.40
C ILE A 311 -8.68 -19.26 -10.80
N VAL A 312 -9.70 -19.87 -11.41
CA VAL A 312 -9.64 -20.41 -12.77
C VAL A 312 -10.57 -19.60 -13.66
N ILE A 313 -10.04 -19.10 -14.77
CA ILE A 313 -10.78 -18.33 -15.77
C ILE A 313 -10.80 -19.14 -17.05
N ASN A 314 -12.00 -19.48 -17.51
CA ASN A 314 -12.19 -20.21 -18.75
C ASN A 314 -12.02 -19.24 -19.92
N ILE A 315 -11.23 -19.64 -20.91
CA ILE A 315 -10.94 -18.85 -22.10
C ILE A 315 -11.20 -19.65 -23.37
N ASN A 316 -11.74 -18.95 -24.37
CA ASN A 316 -11.98 -19.48 -25.70
C ASN A 316 -11.06 -18.77 -26.70
N LYS A 317 -10.77 -19.43 -27.83
CA LYS A 317 -9.97 -18.82 -28.89
C LYS A 317 -10.66 -17.57 -29.41
N GLN A 318 -9.89 -16.49 -29.55
CA GLN A 318 -10.33 -15.30 -30.22
C GLN A 318 -10.42 -15.57 -31.72
N ALA A 319 -11.50 -15.10 -32.36
CA ALA A 319 -11.62 -15.07 -33.80
C ALA A 319 -12.05 -13.69 -34.28
N THR A 320 -11.66 -13.33 -35.50
CA THR A 320 -11.96 -12.05 -36.13
C THR A 320 -12.86 -12.27 -37.33
N SER A 321 -14.08 -11.76 -37.28
CA SER A 321 -15.02 -11.79 -38.40
C SER A 321 -14.60 -10.86 -39.54
N LYS A 322 -14.96 -11.22 -40.77
CA LYS A 322 -14.79 -10.38 -41.96
C LYS A 322 -16.12 -9.83 -42.45
N LEU A 323 -16.14 -8.61 -42.99
CA LEU A 323 -17.36 -7.96 -43.51
C LEU A 323 -17.43 -8.08 -45.04
N SER A 324 -18.62 -8.42 -45.55
CA SER A 324 -18.96 -8.41 -46.98
C SER A 324 -20.17 -7.50 -47.19
N PHE A 325 -20.08 -6.47 -48.02
CA PHE A 325 -21.19 -5.52 -48.23
C PHE A 325 -22.12 -5.97 -49.35
N TYR A 326 -23.42 -5.67 -49.24
CA TYR A 326 -24.45 -5.99 -50.23
C TYR A 326 -25.44 -4.83 -50.35
N ASP A 327 -25.76 -4.40 -51.57
CA ASP A 327 -26.80 -3.40 -51.81
C ASP A 327 -28.18 -4.06 -51.67
N THR A 328 -28.99 -3.58 -50.72
CA THR A 328 -30.32 -4.15 -50.43
C THR A 328 -31.40 -3.69 -51.40
N THR A 329 -31.11 -2.76 -52.32
CA THR A 329 -32.07 -2.27 -53.32
C THR A 329 -32.15 -3.17 -54.55
N ASN A 330 -31.19 -4.09 -54.73
CA ASN A 330 -31.21 -5.11 -55.78
C ASN A 330 -32.35 -6.14 -55.55
N ALA A 331 -32.93 -6.66 -56.63
CA ALA A 331 -34.08 -7.57 -56.59
C ALA A 331 -33.89 -8.85 -55.74
N ASN A 332 -32.64 -9.28 -55.50
CA ASN A 332 -32.31 -10.46 -54.69
C ASN A 332 -31.79 -10.12 -53.27
N GLY A 333 -31.72 -8.84 -52.91
CA GLY A 333 -31.18 -8.34 -51.64
C GLY A 333 -29.81 -8.92 -51.26
N ILE A 334 -29.60 -9.18 -49.96
CA ILE A 334 -28.38 -9.79 -49.41
C ILE A 334 -28.29 -11.29 -49.73
N THR A 335 -29.44 -11.97 -49.88
CA THR A 335 -29.50 -13.44 -49.92
C THR A 335 -29.09 -14.00 -51.28
N GLY A 336 -29.36 -13.29 -52.38
CA GLY A 336 -28.98 -13.70 -53.74
C GLY A 336 -28.31 -12.59 -54.57
N GLY A 337 -27.85 -11.51 -53.94
CA GLY A 337 -27.01 -10.49 -54.57
C GLY A 337 -25.53 -10.87 -54.56
N ALA A 338 -24.75 -10.32 -55.49
CA ALA A 338 -23.29 -10.37 -55.43
C ALA A 338 -22.76 -9.41 -54.35
N ALA A 339 -21.64 -9.77 -53.71
CA ALA A 339 -20.97 -8.88 -52.76
C ALA A 339 -20.39 -7.66 -53.49
N MET A 340 -20.51 -6.49 -52.88
CA MET A 340 -19.90 -5.26 -53.38
C MET A 340 -18.39 -5.30 -53.18
N THR A 341 -17.67 -4.92 -54.22
CA THR A 341 -16.21 -4.77 -54.21
C THR A 341 -15.81 -3.36 -53.78
N ALA A 342 -14.53 -3.15 -53.50
CA ALA A 342 -13.98 -1.82 -53.25
C ALA A 342 -14.29 -0.80 -54.37
N ALA A 343 -14.40 -1.24 -55.63
CA ALA A 343 -14.73 -0.38 -56.78
C ALA A 343 -16.15 0.21 -56.74
N ASN A 344 -17.06 -0.35 -55.92
CA ASN A 344 -18.41 0.19 -55.75
C ASN A 344 -18.46 1.43 -54.84
N PHE A 345 -17.39 1.71 -54.11
CA PHE A 345 -17.30 2.77 -53.09
C PHE A 345 -16.44 3.96 -53.54
N ALA A 346 -16.59 5.10 -52.87
CA ALA A 346 -15.88 6.34 -53.17
C ALA A 346 -14.36 6.12 -53.18
N GLY A 347 -13.69 6.52 -54.26
CA GLY A 347 -12.25 6.36 -54.43
C GLY A 347 -11.77 4.92 -54.69
N GLY A 348 -12.67 3.95 -54.88
CA GLY A 348 -12.32 2.56 -55.17
C GLY A 348 -11.78 1.78 -53.96
N VAL A 349 -12.14 2.20 -52.74
CA VAL A 349 -11.71 1.60 -51.48
C VAL A 349 -12.90 1.31 -50.57
N TYR A 350 -12.83 0.24 -49.77
CA TYR A 350 -13.85 0.00 -48.73
C TYR A 350 -13.87 1.14 -47.69
N PRO A 351 -15.01 1.36 -46.98
CA PRO A 351 -15.13 2.40 -45.97
C PRO A 351 -13.98 2.39 -44.94
N ALA A 352 -13.36 3.55 -44.74
CA ALA A 352 -12.27 3.71 -43.77
C ALA A 352 -12.82 3.73 -42.34
N ILE A 353 -12.28 2.85 -41.48
CA ILE A 353 -12.66 2.69 -40.09
C ILE A 353 -11.37 2.45 -39.30
N ALA A 354 -11.21 3.12 -38.16
CA ALA A 354 -10.04 2.93 -37.30
C ALA A 354 -9.92 1.48 -36.81
N THR A 355 -8.71 0.94 -36.81
CA THR A 355 -8.41 -0.44 -36.40
C THR A 355 -9.06 -0.81 -35.08
N SER A 356 -8.97 0.06 -34.06
CA SER A 356 -9.58 -0.16 -32.74
C SER A 356 -11.11 -0.26 -32.73
N LYS A 357 -11.81 0.44 -33.66
CA LYS A 357 -13.26 0.26 -33.87
C LYS A 357 -13.56 -1.07 -34.57
N GLN A 358 -12.67 -1.55 -35.44
CA GLN A 358 -12.80 -2.89 -36.04
C GLN A 358 -12.56 -3.99 -34.99
N GLU A 359 -11.49 -3.91 -34.22
CA GLU A 359 -11.15 -4.90 -33.18
C GLU A 359 -12.28 -5.04 -32.16
N ALA A 360 -12.78 -3.93 -31.62
CA ALA A 360 -13.87 -3.92 -30.65
C ALA A 360 -15.21 -4.46 -31.19
N ALA A 361 -15.43 -4.41 -32.50
CA ALA A 361 -16.68 -4.85 -33.12
C ALA A 361 -16.62 -6.26 -33.73
N LEU A 362 -15.45 -6.65 -34.26
CA LEU A 362 -15.26 -7.83 -35.11
C LEU A 362 -14.49 -8.97 -34.42
N GLN A 363 -13.81 -8.72 -33.30
CA GLN A 363 -13.14 -9.77 -32.53
C GLN A 363 -14.04 -10.27 -31.40
N GLY A 364 -14.03 -11.58 -31.17
CA GLY A 364 -14.78 -12.19 -30.07
C GLY A 364 -14.49 -13.67 -29.90
N ASP A 365 -15.33 -14.32 -29.10
CA ASP A 365 -15.27 -15.75 -28.81
C ASP A 365 -15.71 -16.53 -30.05
N ALA A 366 -14.81 -17.35 -30.61
CA ALA A 366 -15.07 -18.17 -31.80
C ALA A 366 -16.28 -19.13 -31.66
N THR A 367 -16.73 -19.42 -30.44
CA THR A 367 -17.89 -20.27 -30.18
C THR A 367 -19.21 -19.49 -30.11
N ALA A 368 -19.15 -18.17 -29.86
CA ALA A 368 -20.30 -17.31 -29.64
C ALA A 368 -20.87 -16.70 -30.93
N VAL A 369 -22.17 -16.45 -30.93
CA VAL A 369 -22.87 -15.73 -32.01
C VAL A 369 -22.35 -14.29 -32.10
N PHE A 370 -22.13 -13.82 -33.33
CA PHE A 370 -21.67 -12.48 -33.63
C PHE A 370 -22.72 -11.43 -33.23
N ASN A 371 -22.32 -10.41 -32.46
CA ASN A 371 -23.25 -9.35 -32.08
C ASN A 371 -23.40 -8.31 -33.19
N ILE A 372 -24.45 -8.43 -34.00
CA ILE A 372 -24.74 -7.52 -35.12
C ILE A 372 -24.87 -6.05 -34.69
N ASP A 373 -25.30 -5.78 -33.45
CA ASP A 373 -25.42 -4.40 -32.95
C ASP A 373 -24.05 -3.69 -32.83
N ASN A 374 -22.95 -4.43 -32.73
CA ASN A 374 -21.58 -3.89 -32.78
C ASN A 374 -21.34 -3.10 -34.08
N LEU A 375 -21.92 -3.53 -35.21
CA LEU A 375 -21.78 -2.84 -36.50
C LEU A 375 -22.40 -1.44 -36.46
N THR A 376 -23.50 -1.25 -35.72
CA THR A 376 -24.12 0.09 -35.56
C THR A 376 -23.16 1.05 -34.85
N ALA A 377 -22.42 0.58 -33.84
CA ALA A 377 -21.43 1.40 -33.14
C ALA A 377 -20.17 1.66 -33.99
N MET A 378 -19.71 0.64 -34.71
CA MET A 378 -18.53 0.69 -35.60
C MET A 378 -18.69 1.74 -36.70
N PHE A 379 -19.86 1.81 -37.33
CA PHE A 379 -20.14 2.69 -38.47
C PHE A 379 -20.86 4.01 -38.12
N LYS A 380 -21.16 4.28 -36.83
CA LYS A 380 -21.99 5.42 -36.39
C LYS A 380 -21.61 6.79 -37.02
N ASP A 381 -20.30 7.03 -37.16
CA ASP A 381 -19.74 8.30 -37.63
C ASP A 381 -19.04 8.15 -39.00
N VAL A 382 -19.40 7.11 -39.77
CA VAL A 382 -18.74 6.72 -41.02
C VAL A 382 -19.68 6.94 -42.21
N THR A 383 -19.38 7.91 -43.06
CA THR A 383 -20.11 8.11 -44.33
C THR A 383 -19.74 7.01 -45.32
N ILE A 384 -20.71 6.15 -45.68
CA ILE A 384 -20.54 5.12 -46.70
C ILE A 384 -21.03 5.69 -48.04
N ALA A 385 -20.11 6.14 -48.90
CA ALA A 385 -20.45 6.70 -50.22
C ALA A 385 -20.12 5.73 -51.36
N SER A 386 -20.95 5.70 -52.41
CA SER A 386 -20.64 5.00 -53.65
C SER A 386 -19.49 5.65 -54.41
N THR A 387 -18.94 4.94 -55.39
CA THR A 387 -18.20 5.60 -56.48
C THR A 387 -19.09 6.63 -57.20
N ASP A 388 -18.46 7.60 -57.86
CA ASP A 388 -19.13 8.63 -58.64
C ASP A 388 -19.96 8.00 -59.78
N LYS A 389 -21.17 8.53 -59.99
CA LYS A 389 -22.11 8.13 -61.04
C LYS A 389 -22.45 9.35 -61.90
N VAL A 390 -22.82 9.12 -63.16
CA VAL A 390 -23.30 10.18 -64.07
C VAL A 390 -24.80 10.01 -64.28
N ALA A 391 -25.56 11.10 -64.12
CA ALA A 391 -27.02 11.07 -64.22
C ALA A 391 -27.47 10.83 -65.66
N THR A 392 -28.24 9.76 -65.91
CA THR A 392 -28.79 9.41 -67.23
C THR A 392 -30.05 10.22 -67.60
N SER A 393 -30.69 10.81 -66.60
CA SER A 393 -31.84 11.72 -66.64
C SER A 393 -31.74 12.72 -65.49
N ASP A 394 -32.58 13.75 -65.47
CA ASP A 394 -32.68 14.66 -64.31
C ASP A 394 -33.12 13.90 -63.04
N ILE A 395 -32.48 14.20 -61.91
CA ILE A 395 -32.74 13.61 -60.58
C ILE A 395 -33.16 14.73 -59.64
N ALA A 396 -34.46 14.86 -59.38
CA ALA A 396 -35.03 15.99 -58.63
C ALA A 396 -34.92 15.88 -57.09
N ASN A 397 -34.52 14.72 -56.56
CA ASN A 397 -34.49 14.39 -55.12
C ASN A 397 -33.06 14.16 -54.57
N ALA A 398 -32.05 14.75 -55.21
CA ALA A 398 -30.70 14.79 -54.68
C ALA A 398 -30.55 15.92 -53.64
N VAL A 399 -29.49 15.88 -52.84
CA VAL A 399 -29.08 16.97 -51.96
C VAL A 399 -27.69 17.49 -52.32
N ASP A 400 -27.40 18.76 -52.03
CA ASP A 400 -26.05 19.31 -52.10
C ASP A 400 -25.22 18.96 -50.85
N ALA A 401 -23.96 19.42 -50.81
CA ALA A 401 -23.05 19.20 -49.69
C ALA A 401 -23.53 19.83 -48.35
N THR A 402 -24.53 20.72 -48.38
CA THR A 402 -25.17 21.30 -47.19
C THR A 402 -26.43 20.55 -46.76
N GLY A 403 -26.87 19.55 -47.53
CA GLY A 403 -28.08 18.77 -47.30
C GLY A 403 -29.36 19.41 -47.88
N LYS A 404 -29.26 20.50 -48.65
CA LYS A 404 -30.40 21.13 -49.30
C LYS A 404 -30.77 20.38 -50.58
N MET A 405 -32.07 20.18 -50.82
CA MET A 405 -32.53 19.52 -52.06
C MET A 405 -32.16 20.31 -53.32
N VAL A 406 -31.66 19.59 -54.32
CA VAL A 406 -31.24 20.10 -55.64
C VAL A 406 -31.63 19.11 -56.74
N THR A 407 -31.75 19.62 -57.97
CA THR A 407 -31.88 18.76 -59.16
C THR A 407 -30.50 18.54 -59.77
N VAL A 408 -30.03 17.29 -59.81
CA VAL A 408 -28.88 16.91 -60.64
C VAL A 408 -29.40 16.76 -62.08
N LYS A 409 -28.79 17.46 -63.03
CA LYS A 409 -29.18 17.41 -64.44
C LYS A 409 -28.59 16.21 -65.15
N LYS A 410 -29.25 15.75 -66.22
CA LYS A 410 -28.69 14.72 -67.11
C LYS A 410 -27.27 15.09 -67.55
N GLY A 411 -26.33 14.18 -67.32
CA GLY A 411 -24.90 14.35 -67.61
C GLY A 411 -24.06 14.88 -66.44
N GLU A 412 -24.67 15.34 -65.35
CA GLU A 412 -23.96 15.75 -64.15
C GLU A 412 -23.58 14.56 -63.25
N THR A 413 -22.51 14.73 -62.47
CA THR A 413 -22.03 13.74 -61.49
C THR A 413 -22.87 13.77 -60.22
N TYR A 414 -23.14 12.60 -59.65
CA TYR A 414 -23.73 12.41 -58.33
C TYR A 414 -23.13 11.17 -57.65
N HIS A 415 -23.38 11.00 -56.36
CA HIS A 415 -23.06 9.77 -55.63
C HIS A 415 -24.22 9.35 -54.72
N VAL A 416 -24.22 8.08 -54.31
CA VAL A 416 -25.16 7.53 -53.34
C VAL A 416 -24.49 7.52 -51.97
N VAL A 417 -25.21 7.97 -50.93
CA VAL A 417 -24.83 7.73 -49.54
C VAL A 417 -25.71 6.60 -48.99
N TYR A 418 -25.06 5.63 -48.37
CA TYR A 418 -25.66 4.42 -47.83
C TYR A 418 -25.71 4.44 -46.30
N SER A 419 -26.72 3.78 -45.74
CA SER A 419 -26.81 3.44 -44.32
C SER A 419 -26.92 1.91 -44.15
N ILE A 420 -26.59 1.39 -42.97
CA ILE A 420 -26.70 -0.05 -42.70
C ILE A 420 -28.18 -0.45 -42.55
N ALA A 421 -28.62 -1.36 -43.41
CA ALA A 421 -29.94 -1.97 -43.38
C ALA A 421 -30.02 -3.01 -42.25
N LYS A 422 -30.18 -2.54 -41.00
CA LYS A 422 -30.04 -3.32 -39.76
C LYS A 422 -30.80 -4.64 -39.76
N ASP A 423 -32.09 -4.64 -40.08
CA ASP A 423 -32.94 -5.84 -39.97
C ASP A 423 -32.54 -6.91 -40.98
N SER A 424 -32.28 -6.52 -42.23
CA SER A 424 -31.77 -7.43 -43.27
C SER A 424 -30.37 -7.97 -42.93
N THR A 425 -29.49 -7.13 -42.36
CA THR A 425 -28.17 -7.52 -41.86
C THR A 425 -28.30 -8.52 -40.72
N LYS A 426 -29.21 -8.30 -39.77
CA LYS A 426 -29.46 -9.21 -38.64
C LYS A 426 -30.02 -10.55 -39.12
N ALA A 427 -31.00 -10.53 -40.04
CA ALA A 427 -31.59 -11.73 -40.61
C ALA A 427 -30.57 -12.59 -41.40
N ALA A 428 -29.71 -11.95 -42.21
CA ALA A 428 -28.71 -12.63 -43.02
C ALA A 428 -27.59 -13.32 -42.21
N ASN A 429 -27.42 -12.97 -40.94
CA ASN A 429 -26.33 -13.44 -40.07
C ASN A 429 -26.83 -14.05 -38.75
N ALA A 430 -28.09 -14.47 -38.66
CA ALA A 430 -28.74 -14.87 -37.40
C ALA A 430 -28.01 -15.97 -36.60
N ASN A 431 -27.22 -16.82 -37.27
CA ASN A 431 -26.43 -17.89 -36.67
C ASN A 431 -24.90 -17.72 -36.85
N ALA A 432 -24.45 -16.59 -37.42
CA ALA A 432 -23.03 -16.37 -37.67
C ALA A 432 -22.27 -16.17 -36.36
N LYS A 433 -21.03 -16.65 -36.29
CA LYS A 433 -20.14 -16.57 -35.13
C LYS A 433 -18.99 -15.60 -35.37
N TYR A 434 -18.28 -15.21 -34.30
CA TYR A 434 -17.02 -14.50 -34.47
C TYR A 434 -16.02 -15.38 -35.24
N GLY A 435 -15.42 -14.82 -36.29
CA GLY A 435 -14.61 -15.55 -37.26
C GLY A 435 -15.31 -15.79 -38.60
N ASP A 436 -16.64 -15.80 -38.64
CA ASP A 436 -17.39 -15.96 -39.90
C ASP A 436 -17.35 -14.67 -40.74
N SER A 437 -17.65 -14.82 -42.04
CA SER A 437 -17.90 -13.71 -42.95
C SER A 437 -19.33 -13.17 -42.77
N ILE A 438 -19.43 -11.98 -42.18
CA ILE A 438 -20.67 -11.27 -41.88
C ILE A 438 -21.13 -10.46 -43.09
N LYS A 439 -22.38 -10.68 -43.52
CA LYS A 439 -23.01 -9.97 -44.64
C LYS A 439 -23.64 -8.67 -44.17
N VAL A 440 -23.11 -7.51 -44.58
CA VAL A 440 -23.61 -6.18 -44.22
C VAL A 440 -24.52 -5.65 -45.32
N GLY A 441 -25.80 -5.49 -45.03
CA GLY A 441 -26.75 -4.85 -45.94
C GLY A 441 -26.59 -3.33 -45.93
N LEU A 442 -26.51 -2.73 -47.11
CA LEU A 442 -26.50 -1.29 -47.33
C LEU A 442 -27.77 -0.87 -48.06
N THR A 443 -28.52 0.05 -47.46
CA THR A 443 -29.67 0.70 -48.11
C THR A 443 -29.31 2.13 -48.50
N GLN A 444 -29.83 2.60 -49.64
CA GLN A 444 -29.68 3.99 -50.05
C GLN A 444 -30.36 4.91 -49.02
N GLU A 445 -29.60 5.83 -48.44
CA GLU A 445 -30.11 6.89 -47.57
C GLU A 445 -30.49 8.12 -48.40
N LYS A 446 -29.59 8.57 -49.27
CA LYS A 446 -29.77 9.78 -50.09
C LYS A 446 -28.89 9.78 -51.34
N LEU A 447 -29.28 10.57 -52.32
CA LEU A 447 -28.48 10.93 -53.49
C LEU A 447 -27.85 12.29 -53.24
N VAL A 448 -26.57 12.46 -53.57
CA VAL A 448 -25.82 13.70 -53.33
C VAL A 448 -25.22 14.20 -54.64
N ALA A 449 -25.43 15.48 -54.94
CA ALA A 449 -24.91 16.13 -56.14
C ALA A 449 -23.39 16.31 -56.08
N GLY A 450 -22.71 16.11 -57.22
CA GLY A 450 -21.26 16.17 -57.33
C GLY A 450 -20.55 14.87 -56.92
N SER A 451 -19.22 14.88 -57.06
CA SER A 451 -18.35 13.76 -56.68
C SER A 451 -18.37 13.47 -55.18
N ALA A 452 -18.23 12.20 -54.82
CA ALA A 452 -18.03 11.78 -53.44
C ALA A 452 -16.74 12.36 -52.86
N ALA A 453 -16.79 12.80 -51.61
CA ALA A 453 -15.60 13.22 -50.88
C ALA A 453 -14.64 12.03 -50.74
N LYS A 454 -13.45 12.13 -51.37
CA LYS A 454 -12.38 11.12 -51.27
C LYS A 454 -11.69 11.26 -49.91
N THR A 455 -12.38 10.91 -48.83
CA THR A 455 -11.89 11.08 -47.46
C THR A 455 -10.70 10.16 -47.18
N ASN A 456 -9.52 10.74 -47.36
CA ASN A 456 -8.23 10.42 -46.73
C ASN A 456 -7.90 8.95 -46.48
N VAL A 457 -7.07 8.44 -47.39
CA VAL A 457 -6.12 7.32 -47.26
C VAL A 457 -6.75 5.96 -46.96
N SER A 458 -6.27 4.96 -47.70
CA SER A 458 -6.29 3.59 -47.23
C SER A 458 -5.77 3.51 -45.79
N ASP A 459 -6.52 2.88 -44.90
CA ASP A 459 -5.86 2.02 -43.93
C ASP A 459 -5.58 0.68 -44.64
N PRO A 460 -4.35 0.40 -45.11
CA PRO A 460 -4.02 -0.90 -45.71
C PRO A 460 -4.14 -2.04 -44.70
N THR A 461 -4.30 -1.75 -43.40
CA THR A 461 -4.54 -2.74 -42.34
C THR A 461 -6.00 -3.12 -42.15
N ASN A 462 -6.95 -2.54 -42.91
CA ASN A 462 -8.35 -2.98 -42.97
C ASN A 462 -8.51 -4.34 -43.70
N GLY A 463 -7.85 -5.38 -43.17
CA GLY A 463 -7.88 -6.76 -43.63
C GLY A 463 -9.15 -7.54 -43.24
N ASN A 464 -10.05 -6.90 -42.49
CA ASN A 464 -11.31 -7.47 -42.03
C ASN A 464 -12.48 -7.23 -43.01
N TYR A 465 -12.20 -6.86 -44.25
CA TYR A 465 -13.15 -6.96 -45.36
C TYR A 465 -12.89 -8.24 -46.15
N ALA A 466 -13.95 -8.90 -46.61
CA ALA A 466 -13.83 -9.92 -47.64
C ALA A 466 -13.37 -9.25 -48.95
N LYS A 467 -12.41 -9.88 -49.62
CA LYS A 467 -11.85 -9.43 -50.89
C LYS A 467 -12.29 -10.36 -52.01
#